data_AF-A0A942RYE5-F1
#
_entry.id   AF-A0A942RYE5-F1
#
_cell.length_a   1.000
_cell.length_b   1.000
_cell.length_c   1.000
_cell.angle_alpha   90.00
_cell.angle_beta   90.00
_cell.angle_gamma   90.00
#
_symmetry.space_group_name_H-M   'P 1'
#
loop_
_entity.id
_entity.type
_entity.pdbx_description
1 polymer ?
#
loop_
_entity_poly.entity_id
_entity_poly.type
_entity_poly.pdbx_seq_one_letter_code
_entity_poly.pdbx_strand_id
1 'polypeptide(L)' 'MDGKIIIKGARTHNLKNVDLEIPRNKMIVFTGLSGSGKSSLAFDTIFAEGQRKYVESLSAYARQFLRQMQ' A
#
# COMPACT_ATOMS: atom_id res chain seq x y z
N MET A 1 -13.66 -1.28 17.62
CA MET A 1 -12.72 -2.37 17.29
C MET A 1 -11.73 -1.84 16.28
N ASP A 2 -10.44 -1.79 16.61
CA ASP A 2 -9.41 -1.37 15.66
C ASP A 2 -9.30 -2.41 14.53
N GLY A 3 -9.57 -2.00 13.29
CA GLY A 3 -9.47 -2.89 12.13
C GLY A 3 -8.01 -3.22 11.77
N LYS A 4 -7.79 -4.23 10.93
CA LYS A 4 -6.47 -4.60 10.39
C LYS A 4 -6.39 -4.33 8.89
N ILE A 5 -5.19 -4.04 8.39
CA ILE A 5 -4.85 -4.13 6.97
C ILE A 5 -4.28 -5.52 6.74
N ILE A 6 -4.91 -6.30 5.88
CA ILE A 6 -4.52 -7.68 5.60
C ILE A 6 -3.97 -7.71 4.17
N ILE A 7 -2.71 -8.10 4.04
CA ILE A 7 -2.03 -8.33 2.77
C ILE A 7 -1.89 -9.85 2.61
N LYS A 8 -2.30 -10.35 1.44
CA LYS A 8 -2.16 -11.76 1.06
C LYS A 8 -1.44 -11.86 -0.27
N GLY A 9 -0.40 -12.68 -0.32
CA GLY A 9 0.32 -13.05 -1.53
C GLY A 9 1.03 -11.87 -2.21
N ALA A 10 1.61 -10.93 -1.46
CA ALA A 10 2.36 -9.83 -2.07
C ALA A 10 3.59 -10.36 -2.82
N ARG A 11 3.68 -10.03 -4.11
CA ARG A 11 4.71 -10.50 -5.06
C ARG A 11 5.38 -9.37 -5.83
N THR A 12 5.18 -8.13 -5.42
CA THR A 12 5.76 -6.94 -6.05
C THR A 12 7.29 -7.00 -5.96
N HIS A 13 7.97 -6.80 -7.09
CA HIS A 13 9.42 -6.94 -7.21
C HIS A 13 9.95 -8.30 -6.71
N ASN A 14 10.77 -8.31 -5.67
CA ASN A 14 11.40 -9.51 -5.12
C ASN A 14 10.65 -10.11 -3.92
N LEU A 15 9.43 -9.64 -3.61
CA LEU A 15 8.60 -10.19 -2.55
C LEU A 15 8.22 -11.64 -2.87
N LYS A 16 8.48 -12.55 -1.93
CA LYS A 16 8.27 -13.99 -2.10
C LYS A 16 6.92 -14.44 -1.56
N ASN A 17 5.83 -13.97 -2.18
CA ASN A 17 4.45 -14.31 -1.80
C ASN A 17 4.18 -14.04 -0.30
N VAL A 18 4.38 -12.78 0.11
CA VAL A 18 4.32 -12.37 1.52
C VAL A 18 2.88 -12.17 1.97
N ASP A 19 2.53 -12.77 3.10
CA ASP A 19 1.29 -12.55 3.84
C ASP A 19 1.58 -11.75 5.12
N LEU A 20 0.79 -10.72 5.40
CA LEU A 20 0.99 -9.86 6.58
C LEU A 20 -0.34 -9.28 7.09
N GLU A 21 -0.45 -9.15 8.41
CA GLU A 21 -1.51 -8.38 9.07
C GLU A 21 -0.90 -7.18 9.80
N ILE A 22 -1.39 -5.98 9.47
CA ILE A 22 -0.93 -4.72 10.05
C ILE A 22 -2.08 -4.11 10.86
N PRO A 23 -1.90 -3.80 12.16
CA PRO A 23 -2.94 -3.13 12.92
C PRO A 23 -3.12 -1.68 12.42
N ARG A 24 -4.37 -1.26 12.18
CA ARG A 24 -4.65 0.13 11.80
C ARG A 24 -4.46 1.08 12.99
N ASN A 25 -4.28 2.36 12.68
CA ASN A 25 -4.17 3.44 13.66
C ASN A 25 -2.97 3.29 14.60
N LYS A 26 -1.88 2.69 14.12
CA LYS A 26 -0.63 2.53 14.85
C LYS A 26 0.53 3.05 14.00
N MET A 27 1.60 3.49 14.67
CA MET A 27 2.87 3.77 14.01
C MET A 27 3.59 2.44 13.76
N ILE A 28 3.75 2.08 12.49
CA ILE A 28 4.35 0.81 12.07
C ILE A 28 5.69 1.09 11.41
N VAL A 29 6.71 0.31 11.79
CA VAL A 29 8.06 0.45 11.27
C VAL A 29 8.41 -0.78 10.43
N PHE A 30 8.82 -0.56 9.18
CA PHE A 30 9.38 -1.59 8.31
C PHE A 30 10.91 -1.53 8.37
N THR A 31 11.55 -2.61 8.80
CA THR A 31 13.02 -2.67 8.97
C THR A 31 13.60 -3.92 8.31
N GLY A 32 14.94 -3.97 8.17
CA GLY A 32 15.68 -5.02 7.49
C GLY A 32 16.77 -4.50 6.55
N LEU A 33 17.64 -5.41 6.08
CA LEU A 33 18.78 -5.11 5.20
C LEU A 33 18.38 -4.43 3.89
N SER A 34 19.29 -3.67 3.27
CA SER A 34 19.05 -3.13 1.93
C SER A 34 18.69 -4.26 0.94
N GLY A 35 17.73 -4.01 0.04
CA GLY A 35 17.24 -5.01 -0.90
C GLY A 35 16.26 -6.06 -0.34
N SER A 36 15.93 -6.05 0.96
CA SER A 36 15.03 -7.05 1.56
C SER A 36 13.54 -6.95 1.15
N GLY A 37 13.17 -5.98 0.32
CA GLY A 37 11.77 -5.77 -0.12
C GLY A 37 10.93 -4.82 0.74
N LYS A 38 11.54 -4.08 1.69
CA LYS A 38 10.81 -3.10 2.54
C LYS A 38 10.05 -2.06 1.71
N SER A 39 10.75 -1.37 0.81
CA SER A 39 10.14 -0.34 -0.03
C SER A 39 9.11 -0.93 -0.98
N SER A 40 9.37 -2.13 -1.52
CA SER A 40 8.42 -2.86 -2.36
C SER A 40 7.12 -3.20 -1.62
N LEU A 41 7.19 -3.54 -0.34
CA LEU A 41 5.99 -3.80 0.46
C LEU A 41 5.30 -2.50 0.90
N ALA A 42 6.04 -1.55 1.45
CA ALA A 42 5.47 -0.33 2.02
C ALA A 42 4.95 0.64 0.96
N PHE A 43 5.75 0.95 -0.06
CA PHE A 43 5.43 1.93 -1.08
C PHE A 43 4.77 1.30 -2.31
N ASP A 44 5.46 0.35 -2.94
CA ASP A 44 5.03 -0.17 -4.25
C ASP A 44 3.82 -1.12 -4.15
N THR A 45 3.53 -1.62 -2.94
CA THR A 45 2.36 -2.46 -2.69
C THR A 45 1.31 -1.73 -1.86
N ILE A 46 1.58 -1.46 -0.58
CA ILE A 46 0.55 -0.96 0.35
C ILE A 46 0.11 0.46 -0.01
N PHE A 47 1.06 1.40 -0.17
CA PHE A 47 0.74 2.78 -0.50
C PHE A 47 0.12 2.90 -1.90
N ALA A 48 0.75 2.29 -2.91
CA ALA A 48 0.25 2.32 -4.28
C ALA A 48 -1.18 1.78 -4.41
N GLU A 49 -1.49 0.63 -3.80
CA GLU A 49 -2.84 0.07 -3.83
C GLU A 49 -3.84 0.88 -3.00
N GLY A 50 -3.41 1.45 -1.88
CA GLY A 50 -4.24 2.37 -1.09
C GLY A 50 -4.65 3.59 -1.91
N GLN A 51 -3.69 4.23 -2.57
CA GLN A 51 -3.94 5.38 -3.43
C GLN A 51 -4.80 5.00 -4.64
N ARG A 52 -4.48 3.89 -5.33
CA ARG A 52 -5.23 3.43 -6.51
C ARG A 52 -6.70 3.20 -6.18
N LYS A 53 -7.01 2.42 -5.13
CA LYS A 53 -8.39 2.13 -4.71
C LYS A 53 -9.14 3.38 -4.27
N TYR A 54 -8.46 4.30 -3.57
CA TYR A 54 -9.05 5.57 -3.20
C TYR A 54 -9.45 6.38 -4.45
N VAL A 55 -8.53 6.56 -5.40
CA VAL A 55 -8.79 7.31 -6.64
C VAL A 55 -9.88 6.65 -7.50
N GLU A 56 -9.88 5.32 -7.60
CA GLU A 56 -10.91 4.56 -8.34
C GLU A 56 -12.31 4.76 -7.77
N SER A 57 -12.43 4.95 -6.46
CA SER A 57 -13.72 5.20 -5.79
C SER A 57 -14.32 6.59 -6.07
N LEU A 58 -13.55 7.52 -6.64
CA LEU A 58 -14.01 8.88 -6.92
C LEU A 58 -14.75 8.98 -8.25
N SER A 59 -15.58 10.02 -8.41
CA SER A 59 -16.25 10.31 -9.69
C SER A 59 -15.24 10.64 -10.79
N ALA A 60 -15.65 10.48 -12.05
CA ALA A 60 -14.80 10.79 -13.21
C ALA A 60 -14.25 12.24 -13.17
N TYR A 61 -15.10 13.19 -12.74
CA TYR A 61 -14.71 14.59 -12.56
C TYR A 61 -13.66 14.76 -11.45
N ALA A 62 -13.89 14.17 -10.28
CA ALA A 62 -12.95 14.25 -9.16
C ALA A 62 -11.60 13.61 -9.50
N ARG A 63 -11.58 12.52 -10.28
CA ARG A 63 -10.33 11.91 -10.79
C ARG A 63 -9.55 12.83 -11.74
N GLN A 64 -10.25 13.55 -12.62
CA GLN A 64 -9.62 14.49 -13.55
C GLN A 64 -8.97 15.66 -12.82
N PHE A 65 -9.64 16.17 -11.78
CA PHE A 65 -9.09 17.20 -10.90
C PHE A 65 -7.79 16.76 -10.20
N LEU A 66 -7.78 15.57 -9.60
CA LEU A 66 -6.59 15.05 -8.91
C LEU A 66 -5.38 14.86 -9.83
N ARG A 67 -5.60 14.54 -11.12
CA ARG A 67 -4.52 14.42 -12.11
C ARG A 67 -3.86 15.75 -12.45
N GLN A 68 -4.55 16.88 -12.26
CA GLN A 68 -3.99 18.22 -12.52
C GLN A 68 -3.13 18.73 -11.36
N MET A 69 -3.18 18.08 -10.18
CA MET A 69 -2.41 18.46 -9.00
C MET A 69 -1.06 17.71 -8.85
N GLN A 70 -0.80 16.70 -9.69
CA GLN A 70 0.51 16.03 -9.80
C GLN A 70 1.38 16.74 -10.83
#